data_AF-A0A7Y2FCT8-F1
#
_entry.id   AF-A0A7Y2FCT8-F1
#
_cell.length_a   1.000
_cell.length_b   1.000
_cell.length_c   1.000
_cell.angle_alpha   90.00
_cell.angle_beta   90.00
_cell.angle_gamma   90.00
#
_symmetry.space_group_name_H-M   'P 1'
#
loop_
_entity.id
_entity.type
_entity.pdbx_description
1 polymer ?
#
loop_
_entity_poly.entity_id
_entity_poly.type
_entity_poly.pdbx_seq_one_letter_code
_entity_poly.pdbx_strand_id
1 'polypeptide(L)'
;MSGSTRFSRLRWLSRRGMKELDVLFEAFLEKHQQALAGGAFPDLESFLANEDDQLWDWLQLSRTPPRDEWAELVAQMRREFV
;
A
#
# COMPACT_ATOMS: atom_id res chain seq x y z
N MET A 1 -8.61 21.83 -5.58
CA MET A 1 -7.80 21.05 -6.55
C MET A 1 -6.59 20.47 -5.83
N SER A 2 -6.66 19.26 -5.27
CA SER A 2 -5.49 18.64 -4.60
C SER A 2 -5.44 17.10 -4.65
N GLY A 3 -6.50 16.41 -5.08
CA GLY A 3 -6.53 14.94 -5.16
C GLY A 3 -5.51 14.31 -6.13
N SER A 4 -5.03 15.07 -7.14
CA SER A 4 -4.11 14.54 -8.15
C SER A 4 -2.66 14.38 -7.67
N THR A 5 -2.24 15.10 -6.62
CA THR A 5 -0.84 15.07 -6.15
C THR A 5 -0.58 13.87 -5.26
N ARG A 6 -1.54 13.50 -4.40
CA ARG A 6 -1.39 12.37 -3.46
C ARG A 6 -1.31 11.04 -4.20
N PHE A 7 -2.20 10.81 -5.16
CA PHE A 7 -2.19 9.59 -5.96
C PHE A 7 -0.86 9.40 -6.71
N SER A 8 -0.37 10.45 -7.37
CA SER A 8 0.92 10.41 -8.07
C SER A 8 2.09 10.10 -7.13
N ARG A 9 2.06 10.64 -5.90
CA ARG A 9 3.06 10.32 -4.86
C ARG A 9 3.00 8.85 -4.45
N LEU A 10 1.81 8.34 -4.15
CA LEU A 10 1.61 6.93 -3.77
C LEU A 10 2.04 5.99 -4.88
N ARG A 11 1.71 6.31 -6.14
CA ARG A 11 2.15 5.54 -7.31
C ARG A 11 3.66 5.54 -7.46
N TRP A 12 4.32 6.65 -7.15
CA TRP A 12 5.79 6.69 -7.13
C TRP A 12 6.39 5.86 -5.99
N LEU A 13 5.86 5.96 -4.77
CA LEU A 13 6.30 5.17 -3.59
C LEU A 13 6.04 3.67 -3.71
N SER A 14 5.16 3.27 -4.62
CA SER A 14 4.83 1.87 -4.88
C SER A 14 5.80 1.18 -5.83
N ARG A 15 6.77 1.92 -6.43
CA ARG A 15 7.79 1.36 -7.32
C ARG A 15 8.95 0.78 -6.53
N ARG A 16 9.08 -0.54 -6.54
CA ARG A 16 9.96 -1.37 -5.70
C ARG A 16 10.95 -2.17 -6.54
N GLY A 17 11.94 -2.76 -5.87
CA GLY A 17 12.87 -3.69 -6.51
C GLY A 17 12.27 -5.08 -6.73
N MET A 18 11.24 -5.42 -5.95
CA MET A 18 10.56 -6.70 -5.96
C MET A 18 9.29 -6.66 -6.82
N LYS A 19 9.23 -7.53 -7.84
CA LYS A 19 8.15 -7.54 -8.84
C LYS A 19 6.78 -7.86 -8.23
N GLU A 20 6.74 -8.74 -7.24
CA GLU A 20 5.52 -9.15 -6.56
C GLU A 20 4.88 -7.99 -5.80
N LEU A 21 5.70 -7.18 -5.12
CA LEU A 21 5.25 -5.97 -4.43
C LEU A 21 4.77 -4.91 -5.43
N ASP A 22 5.52 -4.72 -6.53
CA ASP A 22 5.14 -3.81 -7.61
C ASP A 22 3.75 -4.13 -8.15
N VAL A 23 3.50 -5.39 -8.51
CA VAL A 23 2.21 -5.82 -9.07
C VAL A 23 1.09 -5.67 -8.05
N LEU A 24 1.33 -6.04 -6.79
CA LEU A 24 0.32 -5.94 -5.73
C LEU A 24 -0.06 -4.48 -5.45
N PHE A 25 0.94 -3.60 -5.28
CA PHE A 25 0.67 -2.20 -5.02
C PHE A 25 0.08 -1.47 -6.22
N GLU A 26 0.55 -1.75 -7.43
CA GLU A 26 -0.03 -1.17 -8.65
C GLU A 26 -1.51 -1.55 -8.79
N ALA A 27 -1.84 -2.84 -8.65
CA ALA A 27 -3.23 -3.31 -8.70
C ALA A 27 -4.09 -2.68 -7.59
N PHE A 28 -3.55 -2.51 -6.38
CA PHE A 28 -4.25 -1.86 -5.27
C PHE A 28 -4.54 -0.39 -5.57
N LEU A 29 -3.53 0.35 -6.04
CA LEU A 29 -3.69 1.77 -6.36
C LEU A 29 -4.68 2.00 -7.49
N GLU A 30 -4.66 1.16 -8.53
CA GLU A 30 -5.60 1.26 -9.65
C GLU A 30 -7.04 0.97 -9.22
N LYS A 31 -7.24 -0.06 -8.39
CA LYS A 31 -8.55 -0.40 -7.84
C LYS A 31 -9.13 0.68 -6.94
N HIS A 32 -8.28 1.33 -6.13
CA HIS A 32 -8.69 2.32 -5.14
C HIS A 32 -8.44 3.77 -5.57
N GLN A 33 -8.18 4.06 -6.85
CA GLN A 33 -7.80 5.39 -7.35
C GLN A 33 -8.76 6.49 -6.89
N GLN A 34 -10.08 6.28 -7.02
CA GLN A 34 -11.10 7.27 -6.61
C GLN A 34 -11.13 7.47 -5.09
N ALA A 35 -11.02 6.38 -4.32
CA ALA A 35 -10.99 6.43 -2.86
C ALA A 35 -9.74 7.16 -2.36
N LEU A 36 -8.58 6.88 -2.95
CA LEU A 36 -7.31 7.54 -2.63
C LEU A 36 -7.33 9.03 -2.96
N ALA A 37 -7.97 9.42 -4.07
CA ALA A 37 -8.21 10.82 -4.42
C ALA A 37 -9.17 11.52 -3.43
N GLY A 38 -10.09 10.76 -2.83
CA GLY A 38 -10.99 11.20 -1.76
C GLY A 38 -10.36 11.20 -0.36
N GLY A 39 -9.09 10.79 -0.21
CA GLY A 39 -8.38 10.78 1.07
C GLY A 39 -8.45 9.47 1.85
N ALA A 40 -8.96 8.38 1.25
CA ALA A 40 -8.92 7.05 1.86
C ALA A 40 -7.47 6.56 2.08
N PHE A 41 -7.32 5.63 3.01
CA PHE A 41 -6.04 5.01 3.38
C PHE A 41 -4.98 6.04 3.80
N PRO A 42 -5.21 6.86 4.83
CA PRO A 42 -4.29 7.91 5.23
C PRO A 42 -2.88 7.37 5.53
N ASP A 43 -2.79 6.17 6.10
CA ASP A 43 -1.53 5.56 6.54
C ASP A 43 -0.73 4.90 5.42
N LEU A 44 -1.30 4.75 4.22
CA LEU A 44 -0.67 4.08 3.08
C LEU A 44 0.67 4.74 2.69
N GLU A 45 0.76 6.06 2.80
CA GLU A 45 2.02 6.78 2.50
C GLU A 45 3.11 6.40 3.49
N SER A 46 2.79 6.33 4.79
CA SER A 46 3.74 5.91 5.82
C SER A 46 4.06 4.42 5.76
N PHE A 47 3.09 3.61 5.35
CA PHE A 47 3.29 2.17 5.12
C PHE A 47 4.26 1.95 3.96
N LEU A 48 4.04 2.63 2.83
CA LEU A 48 4.95 2.64 1.68
C LEU A 48 6.28 3.39 1.94
N ALA A 49 6.54 3.91 3.14
CA ALA A 49 7.87 4.40 3.49
C ALA A 49 8.80 3.28 4.00
N ASN A 50 8.26 2.08 4.25
CA ASN A 50 9.06 0.93 4.70
C ASN A 50 9.81 0.25 3.55
N GLU A 51 10.85 -0.49 3.92
CA GLU A 51 11.69 -1.28 3.01
C GLU A 51 10.94 -2.49 2.44
N ASP A 52 11.35 -2.94 1.25
CA ASP A 52 10.71 -4.03 0.51
C ASP A 52 10.63 -5.32 1.34
N ASP A 53 11.71 -5.69 2.04
CA ASP A 53 11.75 -6.89 2.89
C ASP A 53 10.69 -6.85 4.02
N GLN A 54 10.48 -5.68 4.63
CA GLN A 54 9.50 -5.51 5.70
C GLN A 54 8.07 -5.60 5.16
N LEU A 55 7.81 -4.93 4.04
CA LEU A 55 6.52 -4.96 3.36
C LEU A 55 6.17 -6.38 2.93
N TRP A 56 7.13 -7.11 2.37
CA TRP A 56 6.94 -8.50 1.97
C TRP A 56 6.67 -9.42 3.17
N ASP A 57 7.43 -9.28 4.26
CA ASP A 57 7.20 -10.02 5.50
C ASP A 57 5.79 -9.82 6.04
N TRP A 58 5.29 -8.57 6.02
CA TRP A 58 3.94 -8.27 6.46
C TRP A 58 2.87 -8.61 5.45
N LEU A 59 3.13 -8.77 4.16
CA LEU A 59 2.10 -9.17 3.20
C LEU A 59 2.01 -10.69 3.07
N GLN A 60 3.16 -11.37 2.98
CA GLN A 60 3.24 -12.80 2.69
C GLN A 60 3.40 -13.67 3.93
N LEU A 61 4.26 -13.28 4.89
CA LEU A 61 4.66 -14.16 6.00
C LEU A 61 3.73 -14.09 7.22
N SER A 62 2.56 -13.45 7.13
CA SER A 62 1.63 -13.33 8.26
C SER A 62 2.20 -12.62 9.49
N ARG A 63 3.31 -11.88 9.36
CA ARG A 63 3.85 -11.06 10.45
C ARG A 63 2.97 -9.84 10.70
N THR A 64 2.90 -9.43 11.96
CA THR A 64 2.15 -8.24 12.39
C THR A 64 3.02 -6.99 12.24
N PRO A 65 2.55 -5.95 11.52
CA PRO A 65 3.21 -4.66 11.51
C PRO A 65 3.27 -4.04 12.92
N PRO A 66 4.23 -3.16 13.21
CA PRO A 66 4.34 -2.51 14.52
C PRO A 66 3.24 -1.49 14.83
N ARG A 67 2.39 -1.16 13.84
CA ARG A 67 1.29 -0.20 13.97
C ARG A 67 -0.03 -0.87 13.64
N ASP A 68 -1.06 -0.60 14.45
CA ASP A 68 -2.38 -1.20 14.28
C ASP A 68 -3.02 -0.76 12.96
N GLU A 69 -2.85 0.51 12.57
CA GLU A 69 -3.32 1.04 11.28
C GLU A 69 -2.70 0.30 10.08
N TRP A 70 -1.45 -0.14 10.20
CA TRP A 70 -0.78 -0.92 9.16
C TRP A 70 -1.27 -2.36 9.15
N ALA A 71 -1.58 -2.94 10.31
CA ALA A 71 -2.14 -4.28 10.41
C ALA A 71 -3.51 -4.37 9.72
N GLU A 72 -4.38 -3.36 9.89
CA GLU A 72 -5.67 -3.27 9.19
C GLU A 72 -5.49 -3.16 7.67
N LEU A 73 -4.54 -2.31 7.23
CA LEU A 73 -4.23 -2.11 5.81
C LEU A 73 -3.70 -3.39 5.16
N VAL A 74 -2.78 -4.09 5.82
CA VAL A 74 -2.27 -5.40 5.39
C VAL A 74 -3.39 -6.43 5.32
N ALA A 75 -4.25 -6.51 6.34
CA ALA A 75 -5.38 -7.43 6.35
C ALA A 75 -6.38 -7.13 5.22
N GLN A 76 -6.57 -5.85 4.87
CA GLN A 76 -7.36 -5.48 3.71
C GLN A 76 -6.71 -5.90 2.40
N MET A 77 -5.42 -5.60 2.18
CA MET A 77 -4.70 -5.99 0.97
C MET A 77 -4.73 -7.52 0.78
N ARG A 78 -4.51 -8.29 1.84
CA ARG A 78 -4.59 -9.76 1.79
C ARG A 78 -5.97 -10.25 1.36
N ARG A 79 -7.06 -9.69 1.89
CA ARG A 79 -8.42 -10.06 1.49
C ARG A 79 -8.74 -9.75 0.02
N GLU A 80 -8.03 -8.79 -0.57
CA GLU A 80 -8.27 -8.35 -1.94
C GLU A 80 -7.40 -9.07 -2.98
N PHE A 81 -6.26 -9.65 -2.57
CA PHE A 81 -5.27 -10.26 -3.47
C PHE A 81 -4.91 -11.72 -3.15
N VAL A 82 -5.44 -12.30 -2.05
CA VAL A 82 -5.35 -13.72 -1.68
C VAL A 82 -6.74 -14.33 -1.66
#